data_AF-A0A0A0BZ76-F1
#
_entry.id   AF-A0A0A0BZ76-F1
#
_cell.length_a   1.000
_cell.length_b   1.000
_cell.length_c   1.000
_cell.angle_alpha   90.00
_cell.angle_beta   90.00
_cell.angle_gamma   90.00
#
_symmetry.space_group_name_H-M   'P 1'
#
loop_
_entity.id
_entity.type
_entity.pdbx_description
1 polymer ?
#
loop_
_entity_poly.entity_id
_entity_poly.type
_entity_poly.pdbx_seq_one_letter_code
_entity_poly.pdbx_strand_id
1 'polypeptide(L)'
;RPQAFLLVFHPGPGGHRPGPEVSARAVAPVLAATAELAGERDALAAARTFTAWARGFIGMELADAFGLGGDVDAAFEYGVRHLVASMGRVAQ
;
A
#
# COMPACT_ATOMS: atom_id res chain seq x y z
N ARG A 1 1.64 18.89 -0.28
CA ARG A 1 0.90 19.22 0.96
C ARG A 1 0.64 17.93 1.74
N PRO A 2 1.57 17.50 2.61
CA PRO A 2 1.51 16.23 3.35
C PRO A 2 0.21 16.01 4.13
N GLN A 3 -0.42 17.10 4.59
CA GLN A 3 -1.66 17.11 5.35
C GLN A 3 -2.89 16.61 4.56
N ALA A 4 -2.89 16.74 3.23
CA ALA A 4 -4.01 16.25 2.39
C ALA A 4 -4.03 14.71 2.30
N PHE A 5 -2.87 14.06 2.31
CA PHE A 5 -2.79 12.60 2.37
C PHE A 5 -3.37 12.08 3.70
N LEU A 6 -3.04 12.74 4.81
CA LEU A 6 -3.55 12.38 6.13
C LEU A 6 -5.08 12.50 6.22
N LEU A 7 -5.69 13.46 5.51
CA LEU A 7 -7.15 13.60 5.43
C LEU A 7 -7.84 12.40 4.77
N VAL A 8 -7.23 11.79 3.75
CA VAL A 8 -7.79 10.59 3.07
C VAL A 8 -7.90 9.40 4.03
N PHE A 9 -7.00 9.30 5.00
CA PHE A 9 -6.96 8.21 5.98
C PHE A 9 -7.51 8.58 7.34
N HIS A 10 -7.93 9.84 7.54
CA HIS A 10 -8.62 10.23 8.76
C HIS A 10 -10.02 9.61 8.74
N PRO A 11 -10.44 8.87 9.78
CA PRO A 11 -11.84 8.48 9.90
C PRO A 11 -12.72 9.75 9.88
N GLY A 12 -13.67 9.82 8.95
CA GLY A 12 -14.56 10.97 8.82
C GLY A 12 -15.40 11.20 10.08
N PRO A 13 -16.05 12.38 10.21
CA PRO A 13 -16.92 12.66 11.34
C PRO A 13 -17.95 11.54 11.53
N GLY A 14 -18.04 11.01 12.75
CA GLY A 14 -18.94 9.89 13.08
C GLY A 14 -18.43 8.49 12.67
N GLY A 15 -17.15 8.34 12.31
CA GLY A 15 -16.59 7.03 11.95
C GLY A 15 -17.12 6.48 10.62
N HIS A 16 -17.64 7.35 9.76
CA HIS A 16 -18.20 6.97 8.47
C HIS A 16 -17.14 6.26 7.63
N ARG A 17 -17.39 4.99 7.30
CA ARG A 17 -16.60 4.22 6.34
C ARG A 17 -17.32 4.26 5.00
N PRO A 18 -16.57 4.25 3.87
CA PRO A 18 -17.18 4.08 2.56
C PRO A 18 -18.03 2.81 2.55
N GLY A 19 -19.14 2.83 1.82
CA GLY A 19 -19.96 1.64 1.62
C GLY A 19 -19.13 0.48 1.05
N PRO A 20 -19.56 -0.78 1.25
CA PRO A 20 -18.82 -1.96 0.80
C PRO A 20 -18.46 -1.92 -0.69
N GLU A 21 -19.38 -1.46 -1.54
CA GLU A 21 -19.17 -1.36 -3.00
C GLU A 21 -18.08 -0.35 -3.38
N VAL A 22 -18.04 0.80 -2.69
CA VAL A 22 -17.03 1.84 -2.91
C VAL A 22 -15.65 1.32 -2.49
N SER A 23 -15.58 0.63 -1.35
CA SER A 23 -14.35 0.01 -0.87
C SER A 23 -13.85 -1.09 -1.81
N ALA A 24 -14.76 -1.94 -2.31
CA ALA A 24 -14.43 -2.99 -3.27
C ALA A 24 -13.89 -2.41 -4.57
N ARG A 25 -14.52 -1.36 -5.11
CA ARG A 25 -14.05 -0.68 -6.33
C ARG A 25 -12.66 -0.07 -6.12
N ALA A 26 -12.41 0.54 -4.97
CA ALA A 26 -11.12 1.18 -4.68
C ALA A 26 -9.97 0.17 -4.59
N VAL A 27 -10.23 -1.05 -4.08
CA VAL A 27 -9.19 -2.06 -3.88
C VAL A 27 -9.05 -3.03 -5.06
N ALA A 28 -10.02 -3.07 -5.99
CA ALA A 28 -10.04 -4.01 -7.11
C ALA A 28 -8.76 -4.01 -7.96
N PRO A 29 -8.16 -2.86 -8.33
CA PRO A 29 -6.93 -2.86 -9.12
C PRO A 29 -5.74 -3.48 -8.37
N VAL A 30 -5.65 -3.26 -7.06
CA VAL A 30 -4.59 -3.83 -6.23
C VAL A 30 -4.75 -5.35 -6.15
N LEU A 31 -5.99 -5.83 -5.95
CA LEU A 31 -6.28 -7.27 -5.93
C LEU A 31 -5.98 -7.95 -7.27
N ALA A 32 -6.29 -7.31 -8.39
CA ALA A 32 -5.98 -7.84 -9.71
C ALA A 32 -4.46 -7.97 -9.91
N ALA A 33 -3.70 -6.91 -9.61
CA ALA A 33 -2.25 -6.94 -9.71
C ALA A 33 -1.61 -8.00 -8.80
N THR A 34 -2.13 -8.17 -7.58
CA THR A 34 -1.59 -9.20 -6.67
C THR A 34 -2.05 -10.60 -7.00
N ALA A 35 -3.18 -10.80 -7.68
CA ALA A 35 -3.55 -12.08 -8.26
C ALA A 35 -2.63 -12.47 -9.42
N GLU A 36 -2.25 -11.52 -10.28
CA GLU A 36 -1.28 -11.76 -11.35
C GLU A 36 0.12 -12.11 -10.80
N LEU A 37 0.53 -11.47 -9.69
CA LEU A 37 1.85 -11.69 -9.10
C LEU A 37 1.91 -12.93 -8.20
N ALA A 38 0.92 -13.13 -7.33
CA ALA A 38 0.96 -14.13 -6.27
C ALA A 38 0.02 -15.33 -6.52
N GLY A 39 -0.77 -15.30 -7.59
CA GLY A 39 -1.85 -16.25 -7.84
C GLY A 39 -3.12 -15.97 -7.03
N GLU A 40 -4.25 -16.48 -7.51
CA GLU A 40 -5.58 -16.26 -6.93
C GLU A 40 -5.68 -16.65 -5.45
N ARG A 41 -4.99 -17.73 -5.06
CA ARG A 41 -5.00 -18.23 -3.68
C ARG A 41 -4.41 -17.23 -2.69
N ASP A 42 -3.35 -16.53 -3.08
CA ASP A 42 -2.58 -15.64 -2.20
C ASP A 42 -2.81 -14.15 -2.51
N ALA A 43 -3.62 -13.81 -3.50
CA ALA A 43 -3.89 -12.45 -3.97
C ALA A 43 -4.28 -11.48 -2.84
N LEU A 44 -5.18 -11.89 -1.94
CA LEU A 44 -5.62 -11.06 -0.82
C LEU A 44 -4.52 -10.86 0.23
N ALA A 45 -3.72 -11.90 0.50
CA ALA A 45 -2.61 -11.80 1.44
C ALA A 45 -1.52 -10.87 0.87
N ALA A 46 -1.19 -11.02 -0.41
CA ALA A 46 -0.27 -10.14 -1.13
C ALA A 46 -0.75 -8.68 -1.16
N ALA A 47 -2.04 -8.43 -1.43
CA ALA A 47 -2.62 -7.08 -1.41
C ALA A 47 -2.50 -6.41 -0.04
N ARG A 48 -2.77 -7.16 1.03
CA ARG A 48 -2.63 -6.67 2.42
C ARG A 48 -1.19 -6.32 2.75
N THR A 49 -0.25 -7.18 2.39
CA THR A 49 1.19 -6.96 2.61
C THR A 49 1.67 -5.72 1.86
N PHE A 50 1.36 -5.61 0.57
CA PHE A 50 1.69 -4.43 -0.24
C PHE A 50 1.12 -3.14 0.36
N THR A 51 -0.17 -3.15 0.69
CA THR A 51 -0.86 -1.97 1.25
C THR A 51 -0.27 -1.56 2.60
N ALA A 52 0.02 -2.52 3.49
CA ALA A 52 0.61 -2.25 4.79
C ALA A 52 2.01 -1.64 4.66
N TRP A 53 2.84 -2.20 3.77
CA TRP A 53 4.18 -1.68 3.51
C TRP A 53 4.14 -0.27 2.91
N ALA A 54 3.34 -0.05 1.85
CA ALA A 54 3.25 1.25 1.18
C ALA A 54 2.70 2.32 2.12
N ARG A 55 1.64 2.00 2.89
CA ARG A 55 1.10 2.90 3.89
C ARG A 55 2.11 3.22 4.99
N GLY A 56 2.88 2.23 5.45
CA GLY A 56 3.93 2.42 6.45
C GLY A 56 5.02 3.35 5.96
N PHE A 57 5.52 3.13 4.74
CA PHE A 57 6.54 3.97 4.12
C PHE A 57 6.08 5.43 4.02
N ILE A 58 4.92 5.65 3.38
CA ILE A 58 4.37 7.01 3.20
C ILE A 58 4.10 7.66 4.56
N GLY A 59 3.61 6.90 5.54
CA GLY A 59 3.41 7.40 6.90
C GLY A 59 4.70 7.90 7.57
N MET A 60 5.81 7.19 7.37
CA MET A 60 7.12 7.61 7.90
C MET A 60 7.64 8.86 7.19
N GLU A 61 7.50 8.94 5.87
CA GLU A 61 7.91 10.12 5.11
C GLU A 61 7.10 11.36 5.51
N LEU A 62 5.78 11.23 5.65
CA LEU A 62 4.92 12.33 6.08
C LEU A 62 5.19 12.80 7.51
N ALA A 63 5.74 11.93 8.34
CA ALA A 63 6.15 12.24 9.71
C ALA A 63 7.58 12.80 9.79
N ASP A 64 8.26 12.99 8.66
CA ASP A 64 9.69 13.33 8.58
C ASP A 64 10.56 12.34 9.40
N ALA A 65 10.11 11.10 9.50
CA ALA A 65 10.72 10.03 10.30
C ALA A 65 11.72 9.19 9.50
N PHE A 66 11.99 9.55 8.24
CA PHE A 66 12.95 8.89 7.37
C PHE A 66 14.38 9.35 7.70
N GLY A 67 14.82 9.11 8.93
CA GLY A 67 16.06 9.63 9.53
C GLY A 67 17.36 8.97 9.06
N LEU A 68 17.34 8.23 7.94
CA LEU A 68 18.53 7.57 7.38
C LEU A 68 19.22 8.41 6.28
N GLY A 69 18.64 9.56 5.92
CA GLY A 69 19.13 10.43 4.85
C GLY A 69 18.98 9.81 3.46
N GLY A 70 19.40 10.55 2.43
CA GLY A 70 19.33 10.11 1.04
C GLY A 70 18.03 10.49 0.32
N ASP A 71 17.86 9.92 -0.86
CA ASP A 71 16.71 10.16 -1.73
C ASP A 71 15.55 9.22 -1.35
N VAL A 72 14.47 9.80 -0.83
CA VAL A 72 13.29 9.07 -0.36
C VAL A 72 12.54 8.40 -1.52
N ASP A 73 12.49 9.05 -2.68
CA ASP A 73 11.86 8.49 -3.88
C ASP A 73 12.63 7.23 -4.32
N ALA A 74 13.97 7.31 -4.36
CA ALA A 74 14.81 6.17 -4.68
C ALA A 74 14.65 5.00 -3.67
N ALA A 75 14.49 5.31 -2.39
CA ALA A 75 14.23 4.31 -1.34
C ALA A 75 12.86 3.64 -1.52
N PHE A 76 11.83 4.40 -1.89
CA PHE A 76 10.50 3.87 -2.17
C PHE A 76 10.51 2.95 -3.39
N GLU A 77 11.11 3.40 -4.50
CA GLU A 77 11.26 2.60 -5.73
C GLU A 77 12.01 1.30 -5.48
N TYR A 78 13.09 1.36 -4.70
CA TYR A 78 13.84 0.17 -4.29
C TYR A 78 12.95 -0.82 -3.55
N GLY A 79 12.18 -0.36 -2.58
CA GLY A 79 11.29 -1.21 -1.78
C GLY A 79 10.16 -1.83 -2.59
N VAL A 80 9.46 -1.05 -3.42
CA VAL A 80 8.39 -1.56 -4.30
C VAL A 80 8.92 -2.67 -5.20
N ARG A 81 10.05 -2.43 -5.88
CA ARG A 81 10.65 -3.39 -6.80
C ARG A 81 10.98 -4.73 -6.13
N HIS A 82 11.55 -4.70 -4.93
CA HIS A 82 11.90 -5.93 -4.21
C HIS A 82 10.68 -6.65 -3.65
N LEU A 83 9.69 -5.90 -3.16
CA LEU A 83 8.45 -6.48 -2.63
C LEU A 83 7.63 -7.14 -3.74
N VAL A 84 7.49 -6.49 -4.90
CA VAL A 84 6.81 -7.07 -6.07
C VAL A 84 7.55 -8.31 -6.57
N ALA A 85 8.88 -8.24 -6.67
CA ALA A 85 9.68 -9.38 -7.10
C ALA A 85 9.63 -10.57 -6.12
N SER A 86 9.46 -10.34 -4.81
CA SER A 86 9.33 -11.43 -3.84
C SER A 86 7.96 -12.10 -3.90
N MET A 87 6.88 -11.33 -4.09
CA MET A 87 5.53 -11.88 -4.25
C MET A 87 5.44 -12.85 -5.43
N GLY A 88 6.09 -12.52 -6.56
CA GLY A 88 6.19 -13.41 -7.73
C GLY A 88 7.01 -14.69 -7.51
N ARG A 89 7.87 -14.74 -6.49
CA ARG A 89 8.69 -15.94 -6.17
C ARG A 89 8.03 -16.88 -5.17
N VAL A 90 7.13 -16.37 -4.32
CA VAL A 90 6.42 -17.17 -3.31
C VAL A 90 5.29 -17.99 -3.93
N ALA A 91 4.77 -17.58 -5.09
CA ALA A 91 3.68 -18.25 -5.79
C ALA A 91 4.10 -19.44 -6.66
N GLN A 92 5.40 -19.70 -6.79
CA GLN A 92 5.99 -20.84 -7.51
C GLN A 92 6.18 -22.02 -6.56
#